data_AF-A0A2A7RIG7-F1
#
_entry.id   AF-A0A2A7RIG7-F1
#
_cell.length_a   1.000
_cell.length_b   1.000
_cell.length_c   1.000
_cell.angle_alpha   90.00
_cell.angle_beta   90.00
_cell.angle_gamma   90.00
#
_symmetry.space_group_name_H-M   'P 1'
#
loop_
_entity.id
_entity.type
_entity.pdbx_description
1 polymer ?
#
loop_
_entity_poly.entity_id
_entity_poly.type
_entity_poly.pdbx_seq_one_letter_code
_entity_poly.pdbx_strand_id
1 'polypeptide(L)' 'MSKYGKTKLDHALSYFCMAFEKILELCAILFVPFTVVEQLCIYGTSHPDKIISLLLVLMIFLTPLAVHMVKKLRK' A
#
# COMPACT_ATOMS: atom_id res chain seq x y z
N MET A 1 -9.01 -22.83 26.49
CA MET A 1 -9.23 -23.26 25.10
C MET A 1 -8.24 -22.51 24.22
N SER A 2 -7.21 -23.18 23.69
CA SER A 2 -6.10 -22.55 22.96
C SER A 2 -6.61 -21.84 21.70
N LYS A 3 -6.25 -20.56 21.54
CA LYS A 3 -6.70 -19.65 20.46
C LYS A 3 -6.20 -20.08 19.06
N TYR A 4 -5.29 -21.06 18.99
CA TYR A 4 -4.72 -21.59 17.76
C TYR A 4 -4.44 -23.09 17.91
N GLY A 5 -5.24 -23.89 17.22
CA GLY A 5 -4.99 -25.29 16.88
C GLY A 5 -4.89 -26.31 18.02
N LYS A 6 -5.29 -27.56 17.73
CA LYS A 6 -5.12 -28.68 18.68
C LYS A 6 -3.70 -29.29 18.66
N THR A 7 -2.87 -28.94 17.67
CA THR A 7 -1.52 -29.50 17.48
C THR A 7 -0.47 -28.41 17.25
N LYS A 8 0.80 -28.72 17.55
CA LYS A 8 1.93 -27.78 17.40
C LYS A 8 2.13 -27.30 15.94
N LEU A 9 1.80 -28.16 14.97
CA LEU A 9 1.88 -27.84 13.54
C LEU A 9 0.84 -26.78 13.14
N ASP A 10 -0.36 -26.91 13.66
CA ASP A 10 -1.49 -26.00 13.38
C ASP A 10 -1.24 -24.60 13.97
N HIS A 11 -0.53 -24.55 15.11
CA HIS A 11 -0.05 -23.32 15.72
C HIS A 11 1.01 -22.61 14.88
N ALA A 12 1.98 -23.36 14.34
CA ALA A 12 3.03 -22.81 13.47
C ALA A 12 2.46 -22.30 12.14
N LEU A 13 1.54 -23.06 11.52
CA LEU A 13 0.85 -22.65 10.29
C LEU A 13 0.02 -21.39 10.49
N SER A 14 -0.67 -21.26 11.63
CA SER A 14 -1.43 -20.05 11.95
C SER A 14 -0.55 -18.82 12.11
N TYR A 15 0.62 -18.96 12.75
CA TYR A 15 1.61 -17.88 12.85
C TYR A 15 2.16 -17.47 11.49
N PHE A 16 2.45 -18.46 10.63
CA PHE A 16 2.96 -18.20 9.29
C PHE A 16 1.91 -17.50 8.42
N CYS A 17 0.65 -17.91 8.53
CA CYS A 17 -0.47 -17.28 7.83
C CYS A 17 -0.65 -15.82 8.26
N MET A 18 -0.58 -15.52 9.57
CA MET A 18 -0.62 -14.15 10.06
C MET A 18 0.55 -13.29 9.59
N ALA A 19 1.77 -13.86 9.57
CA ALA A 19 2.94 -13.15 9.07
C ALA A 19 2.81 -12.87 7.56
N PHE A 20 2.32 -13.84 6.80
CA PHE A 20 2.10 -13.70 5.37
C PHE A 20 1.02 -12.67 5.05
N GLU A 21 -0.07 -12.65 5.79
CA GLU A 21 -1.13 -11.63 5.65
C GLU A 21 -0.57 -10.22 5.86
N LYS A 22 0.31 -10.03 6.85
CA LYS A 22 0.96 -8.73 7.10
C LYS A 22 1.92 -8.32 6.00
N ILE A 23 2.66 -9.26 5.44
CA ILE A 23 3.54 -9.01 4.28
C ILE A 23 2.70 -8.65 3.06
N LEU A 24 1.59 -9.37 2.84
CA LEU A 24 0.69 -9.11 1.72
C LEU A 24 0.03 -7.73 1.83
N GLU A 25 -0.40 -7.35 3.03
CA GLU A 25 -0.94 -6.02 3.35
C GLU A 25 0.11 -4.92 3.08
N LEU A 26 1.36 -5.14 3.49
CA LEU A 26 2.47 -4.22 3.21
C LEU A 26 2.76 -4.12 1.71
N CYS A 27 2.81 -5.24 1.01
CA CYS A 27 3.00 -5.27 -0.45
C CYS A 27 1.87 -4.53 -1.16
N ALA A 28 0.61 -4.73 -0.77
CA ALA A 28 -0.52 -4.01 -1.37
C ALA A 28 -0.43 -2.50 -1.13
N ILE A 29 -0.06 -2.07 0.08
CA ILE A 29 0.12 -0.64 0.41
C ILE A 29 1.27 -0.03 -0.40
N LEU A 30 2.37 -0.76 -0.62
CA LEU A 30 3.52 -0.28 -1.40
C LEU A 30 3.27 -0.32 -2.91
N PHE A 31 2.58 -1.34 -3.43
CA PHE A 31 2.35 -1.47 -4.86
C PHE A 31 1.51 -0.34 -5.44
N VAL A 32 0.55 0.19 -4.67
CA VAL A 32 -0.31 1.31 -5.13
C VAL A 32 0.51 2.57 -5.48
N PRO A 33 1.36 3.13 -4.60
CA PRO A 33 2.19 4.28 -4.96
C PRO A 33 3.24 3.94 -6.03
N PHE A 34 3.84 2.74 -6.00
CA PHE A 34 4.82 2.34 -7.01
C PHE A 34 4.22 2.29 -8.42
N THR A 35 3.05 1.67 -8.59
CA THR A 35 2.36 1.61 -9.88
C THR A 35 1.93 2.98 -10.37
N VAL A 36 1.51 3.88 -9.47
CA VAL A 36 1.18 5.27 -9.84
C VAL A 36 2.40 6.03 -10.34
N VAL A 37 3.56 5.89 -9.69
CA VAL A 37 4.82 6.51 -10.14
C VAL A 37 5.25 5.94 -11.48
N GLU A 38 5.17 4.63 -11.67
CA GLU A 38 5.53 3.98 -12.93
C GLU A 38 4.64 4.45 -14.09
N GLN A 39 3.32 4.50 -13.89
CA GLN A 39 2.37 5.01 -14.88
C GLN A 39 2.68 6.47 -15.24
N LEU A 40 3.04 7.28 -14.23
CA LEU A 40 3.39 8.69 -14.41
C LEU A 40 4.70 8.84 -15.20
N CYS A 41 5.71 8.01 -14.93
CA CYS A 41 6.97 8.00 -15.66
C CYS A 41 6.77 7.61 -17.13
N ILE A 42 6.02 6.53 -17.42
CA ILE A 42 5.73 6.07 -18.78
C ILE A 42 4.93 7.11 -19.58
N TYR A 43 3.90 7.68 -18.95
CA TYR A 43 3.09 8.72 -19.59
C TYR A 43 3.92 9.98 -19.82
N GLY A 44 4.83 10.29 -18.90
CA GLY A 44 5.68 11.45 -19.00
C GLY A 44 6.76 11.37 -20.07
N THR A 45 7.34 10.20 -20.29
CA THR A 45 8.24 9.99 -21.43
C THR A 45 7.54 10.11 -22.77
N SER A 46 6.24 9.83 -22.82
CA SER A 46 5.44 9.85 -24.05
C SER A 46 4.84 11.23 -24.35
N HIS A 47 4.45 11.98 -23.32
CA HIS A 47 3.79 13.30 -23.41
C HIS A 47 4.28 14.27 -22.32
N PRO A 48 5.50 14.84 -22.47
CA PRO A 48 6.16 15.62 -21.43
C PRO A 48 5.38 16.90 -21.06
N ASP A 49 4.75 17.53 -22.04
CA ASP A 49 3.92 18.73 -21.91
C ASP A 49 2.65 18.52 -21.06
N LYS A 50 2.21 17.27 -20.84
CA LYS A 50 1.01 16.95 -20.05
C LYS A 50 1.30 16.41 -18.65
N ILE A 51 2.56 16.11 -18.32
CA ILE A 51 2.97 15.61 -17.00
C ILE A 51 2.57 16.55 -15.88
N ILE A 52 2.87 17.84 -16.03
CA ILE A 52 2.72 18.82 -14.96
C ILE A 52 1.26 18.95 -14.53
N SER A 53 0.33 18.92 -15.48
CA SER A 53 -1.10 18.95 -15.21
C SER A 53 -1.56 17.67 -14.51
N LEU A 54 -1.09 16.50 -14.96
CA LEU A 54 -1.42 15.22 -14.34
C LEU A 54 -0.87 15.13 -12.90
N LEU A 55 0.36 15.57 -12.68
CA LEU A 55 1.04 15.59 -11.38
C LEU A 55 0.31 16.49 -10.37
N LEU A 56 -0.14 17.66 -10.82
CA LEU A 56 -0.93 18.59 -9.99
C LEU A 56 -2.25 17.97 -9.54
N VAL A 57 -2.97 17.32 -10.46
CA VAL A 57 -4.22 16.62 -10.14
C VAL A 57 -3.96 15.50 -9.13
N LEU A 58 -2.89 14.72 -9.34
CA LEU A 58 -2.52 13.62 -8.47
C LEU A 58 -2.16 14.08 -7.04
N MET A 59 -1.44 15.20 -6.92
CA MET A 59 -1.14 15.82 -5.62
C MET A 59 -2.40 16.28 -4.89
N ILE A 60 -3.39 16.82 -5.60
CA ILE A 60 -4.67 17.25 -5.00
C ILE A 60 -5.42 16.04 -4.41
N PHE A 61 -5.41 14.89 -5.09
CA PHE A 61 -6.03 13.67 -4.57
C PHE A 61 -5.24 13.01 -3.43
N LEU A 62 -3.90 13.08 -3.48
CA LEU A 62 -3.04 12.50 -2.44
C LEU A 62 -3.01 13.30 -1.15
N THR A 63 -3.17 14.63 -1.21
CA THR A 63 -3.15 15.51 -0.03
C THR A 63 -4.18 15.12 1.05
N PRO A 64 -5.48 14.92 0.76
CA PRO A 64 -6.45 14.51 1.77
C PRO A 64 -6.18 13.10 2.31
N LEU A 65 -5.68 12.18 1.48
CA LEU A 65 -5.27 10.84 1.91
C LEU A 65 -4.10 10.90 2.89
N ALA A 66 -3.07 11.69 2.58
CA ALA A 66 -1.91 11.90 3.44
C ALA A 66 -2.33 12.54 4.78
N VAL A 67 -3.18 13.58 4.75
CA VAL A 67 -3.72 14.22 5.96
C VAL A 67 -4.53 13.23 6.81
N HIS A 68 -5.33 12.37 6.17
CA HIS A 68 -6.10 11.34 6.88
C HIS A 68 -5.18 10.30 7.54
N MET A 69 -4.18 9.81 6.80
CA MET A 69 -3.20 8.86 7.33
C MET A 69 -2.38 9.44 8.48
N VAL A 70 -1.91 10.69 8.38
CA VAL A 70 -1.18 11.37 9.46
C VAL A 70 -2.06 11.57 10.69
N LYS A 71 -3.34 11.94 10.52
CA LYS A 71 -4.30 12.04 11.64
C LYS A 71 -4.58 10.68 12.28
N LYS A 72 -4.64 9.60 11.49
CA LYS A 72 -4.80 8.23 11.97
C LYS A 72 -3.58 7.74 12.74
N LEU A 73 -2.37 8.11 12.31
CA LEU A 73 -1.12 7.75 12.98
C LEU A 73 -0.89 8.51 14.30
N ARG A 74 -1.50 9.69 14.46
CA ARG A 74 -1.39 10.53 15.67
C ARG A 74 -2.39 10.14 16.77
N LYS A 75 -3.38 9.31 16.47
CA LYS A 75 -4.36 8.76 17.42
C LYS A 75 -4.00 7.34 17.80
#